data_AF-A0A941ZPH9-F1
#
_entry.id   AF-A0A941ZPH9-F1
#
_cell.length_a   1.000
_cell.length_b   1.000
_cell.length_c   1.000
_cell.angle_alpha   90.00
_cell.angle_beta   90.00
_cell.angle_gamma   90.00
#
_symmetry.space_group_name_H-M   'P 1'
#
loop_
_entity.id
_entity.type
_entity.pdbx_description
1 polymer ?
#
loop_
_entity_poly.entity_id
_entity_poly.type
_entity_poly.pdbx_seq_one_letter_code
_entity_poly.pdbx_strand_id
1 'polypeptide(L)'
;ANFGCGSSREGAVYALLDYGIRAVIAPSFGDIHYANELQNGMLPVTLPEEICRGLREQLRMQPGATLSIDLPAQTVTDTAGDMHPFMIDPVYKERLLKGLDDIGLVLEQLPAIEAFENSYHAERPWLA
;
A
#
# COMPACT_ATOMS: atom_id res chain seq x y z
N ALA A 1 10.98 -8.31 -12.86
CA ALA A 1 11.53 -7.20 -12.06
C ALA A 1 11.07 -5.87 -12.65
N ASN A 2 11.16 -4.78 -11.87
CA ASN A 2 10.92 -3.40 -12.31
C ASN A 2 9.48 -3.12 -12.79
N PHE A 3 8.48 -3.60 -12.04
CA PHE A 3 7.07 -3.34 -12.37
C PHE A 3 6.76 -1.85 -12.27
N GLY A 4 6.01 -1.32 -13.25
CA GLY A 4 5.64 0.10 -13.30
C GLY A 4 6.81 1.07 -13.56
N CYS A 5 7.95 0.58 -14.06
CA CYS A 5 9.11 1.43 -14.32
C CYS A 5 8.89 2.42 -15.47
N GLY A 6 9.66 3.50 -15.47
CA GLY A 6 9.60 4.57 -16.47
C GLY A 6 9.12 5.87 -15.85
N SER A 7 8.51 6.75 -16.65
CA SER A 7 7.98 8.05 -16.22
C SER A 7 6.66 7.93 -15.45
N SER A 8 6.50 6.87 -14.65
CA SER A 8 5.27 6.43 -13.98
C SER A 8 4.33 7.59 -13.68
N ARG A 9 3.18 7.59 -14.37
CA ARG A 9 2.10 8.54 -14.13
C ARG A 9 1.10 7.91 -13.19
N GLU A 10 0.49 8.70 -12.31
CA GLU A 10 -0.57 8.24 -11.40
C GLU A 10 -1.71 7.50 -12.13
N GLY A 11 -2.01 7.90 -13.38
CA GLY A 11 -2.98 7.22 -14.24
C GLY A 11 -2.73 5.72 -14.45
N ALA A 12 -1.49 5.25 -14.30
CA ALA A 12 -1.20 3.82 -14.34
C ALA A 12 -1.80 3.07 -13.14
N VAL A 13 -1.77 3.68 -11.95
CA VAL A 13 -2.34 3.11 -10.73
C VAL A 13 -3.87 3.19 -10.78
N TYR A 14 -4.43 4.31 -11.26
CA TYR A 14 -5.88 4.45 -11.45
C TYR A 14 -6.44 3.36 -12.36
N ALA A 15 -5.77 3.05 -13.46
CA ALA A 15 -6.21 1.99 -14.36
C ALA A 15 -6.26 0.60 -13.68
N LEU A 16 -5.32 0.31 -12.76
CA LEU A 16 -5.31 -0.95 -12.01
C LEU A 16 -6.45 -0.98 -10.98
N LEU A 17 -6.64 0.12 -10.24
CA LEU A 17 -7.69 0.27 -9.25
C LEU A 17 -9.09 0.20 -9.87
N ASP A 18 -9.31 0.88 -10.99
CA ASP A 18 -10.59 0.87 -11.74
C ASP A 18 -10.91 -0.53 -12.28
N TYR A 19 -9.88 -1.32 -12.61
CA TYR A 19 -10.04 -2.73 -12.96
C TYR A 19 -10.38 -3.62 -11.74
N GLY A 20 -10.19 -3.11 -10.53
CA GLY A 20 -10.42 -3.82 -9.27
C GLY A 20 -9.19 -4.51 -8.69
N ILE A 21 -7.98 -4.20 -9.20
CA ILE A 21 -6.73 -4.72 -8.62
C ILE A 21 -6.44 -3.98 -7.32
N ARG A 22 -6.21 -4.73 -6.24
CA ARG A 22 -5.93 -4.19 -4.90
C ARG A 22 -4.49 -4.37 -4.45
N ALA A 23 -3.76 -5.29 -5.06
CA ALA A 23 -2.38 -5.57 -4.75
C ALA A 23 -1.65 -6.12 -5.99
N VAL A 24 -0.35 -5.86 -6.08
CA VAL A 24 0.54 -6.45 -7.08
C VAL A 24 1.71 -7.10 -6.36
N ILE A 25 2.06 -8.32 -6.76
CA ILE A 25 3.24 -9.03 -6.28
C ILE A 25 4.31 -9.00 -7.37
N ALA A 26 5.48 -8.44 -7.08
CA ALA A 26 6.58 -8.37 -8.03
C ALA A 26 7.96 -8.52 -7.35
N PRO A 27 9.02 -8.89 -8.12
CA PRO A 27 10.38 -8.91 -7.58
C PRO A 27 10.94 -7.54 -7.22
N SER A 28 10.46 -6.50 -7.89
CA SER A 28 10.81 -5.10 -7.64
C SER A 28 9.86 -4.20 -8.43
N PHE A 29 9.78 -2.95 -7.98
CA PHE A 29 8.96 -1.89 -8.57
C PHE A 29 9.84 -0.71 -8.96
N GLY A 30 9.38 0.12 -9.89
CA GLY A 30 9.95 1.46 -10.06
C GLY A 30 9.55 2.35 -8.88
N ASP A 31 10.50 3.08 -8.30
CA ASP A 31 10.31 3.82 -7.04
C ASP A 31 9.09 4.76 -7.06
N ILE A 32 8.90 5.51 -8.16
CA ILE A 32 7.75 6.42 -8.33
C ILE A 32 6.43 5.63 -8.38
N HIS A 33 6.41 4.49 -9.08
CA HIS A 33 5.21 3.68 -9.18
C HIS A 33 4.83 3.05 -7.84
N TYR A 34 5.82 2.53 -7.11
CA TYR A 34 5.64 1.97 -5.77
C TYR A 34 5.01 3.00 -4.82
N ALA A 35 5.52 4.24 -4.84
CA ALA A 35 4.96 5.33 -4.04
C ALA A 35 3.51 5.67 -4.45
N ASN A 36 3.23 5.74 -5.75
CA ASN A 36 1.88 6.02 -6.26
C ASN A 36 0.88 4.92 -5.88
N GLU A 37 1.27 3.63 -5.93
CA GLU A 37 0.41 2.53 -5.52
C GLU A 37 0.00 2.68 -4.06
N LEU A 38 0.96 2.93 -3.16
CA LEU A 38 0.71 3.12 -1.74
C LEU A 38 -0.15 4.36 -1.44
N GLN A 39 0.12 5.48 -2.10
CA GLN A 39 -0.66 6.71 -1.93
C GLN A 39 -2.13 6.54 -2.35
N ASN A 40 -2.39 5.66 -3.32
CA ASN A 40 -3.74 5.41 -3.82
C ASN A 40 -4.40 4.17 -3.21
N GLY A 41 -3.88 3.66 -2.09
CA GLY A 41 -4.51 2.55 -1.36
C GLY A 41 -4.34 1.18 -2.01
N MET A 42 -3.37 1.04 -2.91
CA MET A 42 -2.97 -0.23 -3.52
C MET A 42 -1.72 -0.79 -2.83
N LEU A 43 -1.67 -2.10 -2.62
CA LEU A 43 -0.57 -2.76 -1.93
C LEU A 43 0.47 -3.36 -2.90
N PRO A 44 1.64 -2.72 -3.12
CA PRO A 44 2.79 -3.38 -3.70
C PRO A 44 3.41 -4.37 -2.72
N VAL A 45 3.56 -5.62 -3.16
CA VAL A 45 4.23 -6.67 -2.40
C VAL A 45 5.52 -7.06 -3.12
N THR A 46 6.65 -6.82 -2.46
CA THR A 46 7.96 -7.22 -2.97
C THR A 46 8.36 -8.57 -2.40
N LEU A 47 8.61 -9.55 -3.28
CA LEU A 47 9.09 -10.88 -2.92
C LEU A 47 10.29 -11.27 -3.78
N PRO A 48 11.17 -12.19 -3.33
CA PRO A 48 12.24 -12.73 -4.17
C PRO A 48 11.74 -13.20 -5.54
N GLU A 49 12.56 -13.03 -6.57
CA GLU A 49 12.20 -13.39 -7.95
C GLU A 49 11.81 -14.87 -8.09
N GLU A 50 12.48 -15.72 -7.33
CA GLU A 50 12.21 -17.16 -7.30
C GLU A 50 10.83 -17.49 -6.75
N ILE A 51 10.41 -16.82 -5.68
CA ILE A 51 9.07 -16.97 -5.12
C ILE A 51 8.04 -16.46 -6.13
N CYS A 52 8.25 -15.27 -6.71
CA CYS A 52 7.34 -14.74 -7.73
C CYS A 52 7.19 -15.67 -8.94
N ARG A 53 8.28 -16.35 -9.35
CA ARG A 53 8.26 -17.34 -10.42
C ARG A 53 7.46 -18.58 -10.02
N GLY A 54 7.67 -19.09 -8.80
CA GLY A 54 6.92 -20.22 -8.24
C GLY A 54 5.41 -19.94 -8.18
N LEU A 55 5.02 -18.79 -7.63
CA LEU A 55 3.61 -18.36 -7.57
C LEU A 55 2.97 -18.30 -8.97
N ARG A 56 3.68 -17.77 -9.97
CA ARG A 56 3.19 -17.73 -11.35
C ARG A 56 2.99 -19.12 -11.95
N GLU A 57 3.89 -20.06 -11.64
CA GLU A 57 3.77 -21.43 -12.15
C GLU A 57 2.61 -22.17 -11.52
N GLN A 58 2.42 -22.04 -10.20
CA GLN A 58 1.26 -22.58 -9.48
C GLN A 58 -0.07 -22.11 -10.10
N LEU A 59 -0.19 -20.80 -10.34
CA LEU A 59 -1.39 -20.21 -10.96
C LEU A 59 -1.63 -20.67 -12.40
N ARG A 60 -0.57 -20.97 -13.16
CA ARG A 60 -0.69 -21.54 -14.52
C ARG A 60 -1.15 -22.99 -14.50
N MET A 61 -0.64 -23.78 -13.56
CA MET A 61 -0.99 -25.18 -13.39
C MET A 61 -2.42 -25.36 -12.88
N GLN A 62 -2.92 -24.40 -12.10
CA GLN A 62 -4.28 -24.43 -11.56
C GLN A 62 -5.01 -23.10 -11.81
N PRO A 63 -5.55 -22.88 -13.02
CA PRO A 63 -6.35 -21.69 -13.31
C PRO A 63 -7.54 -21.58 -12.35
N GLY A 64 -7.74 -20.39 -11.78
CA GLY A 64 -8.77 -20.15 -10.76
C GLY A 64 -8.31 -20.43 -9.32
N ALA A 65 -7.07 -20.89 -9.11
CA ALA A 65 -6.47 -20.93 -7.79
C ALA A 65 -6.36 -19.52 -7.19
N THR A 66 -6.33 -19.46 -5.87
CA THR A 66 -6.29 -18.20 -5.11
C THR A 66 -5.01 -18.14 -4.29
N LEU A 67 -4.43 -16.94 -4.22
CA LEU A 67 -3.37 -16.60 -3.29
C LEU A 67 -3.98 -15.65 -2.26
N SER A 68 -3.50 -15.71 -1.02
CA SER A 68 -3.95 -14.80 0.04
C SER A 68 -2.84 -13.84 0.42
N ILE A 69 -3.18 -12.57 0.66
CA ILE A 69 -2.24 -11.57 1.20
C ILE A 69 -2.82 -11.08 2.52
N ASP A 70 -2.10 -11.33 3.61
CA ASP A 70 -2.42 -10.83 4.95
C ASP A 70 -1.52 -9.63 5.25
N LEU A 71 -2.09 -8.42 5.19
CA LEU A 71 -1.34 -7.19 5.48
C LEU A 71 -0.98 -7.05 6.97
N PRO A 72 -1.87 -7.34 7.95
CA PRO A 72 -1.50 -7.37 9.36
C PRO A 72 -0.29 -8.27 9.66
N ALA A 73 -0.30 -9.51 9.15
CA ALA A 73 0.77 -10.48 9.33
C ALA A 73 1.95 -10.27 8.36
N GLN A 74 1.76 -9.46 7.31
CA GLN A 74 2.70 -9.22 6.22
C GLN A 74 3.16 -10.51 5.53
N THR A 75 2.20 -11.36 5.17
CA THR A 75 2.47 -12.64 4.51
C THR A 75 1.65 -12.81 3.23
N VAL A 76 2.25 -13.46 2.24
CA VAL A 76 1.55 -14.03 1.10
C VAL A 76 1.47 -15.53 1.32
N THR A 77 0.27 -16.10 1.27
CA THR A 77 0.06 -17.56 1.34
C THR A 77 -0.19 -18.08 -0.06
N ASP A 78 0.60 -19.07 -0.47
CA ASP A 78 0.53 -19.67 -1.79
C ASP A 78 -0.58 -20.73 -1.92
N THR A 79 -0.70 -21.37 -3.09
CA THR A 79 -1.75 -22.39 -3.31
C THR A 79 -1.51 -23.68 -2.53
N ALA A 80 -0.28 -23.93 -2.07
CA ALA A 80 0.10 -25.08 -1.25
C ALA A 80 -0.04 -24.80 0.26
N GLY A 81 -0.23 -23.54 0.65
CA GLY A 81 -0.30 -23.09 2.04
C GLY A 81 1.05 -22.58 2.58
N ASP A 82 2.09 -22.50 1.75
CA ASP A 82 3.37 -21.94 2.15
C ASP A 82 3.26 -20.43 2.32
N MET A 83 3.88 -19.91 3.39
CA MET A 83 3.85 -18.49 3.74
C MET A 83 5.15 -17.79 3.34
N HIS A 84 5.00 -16.68 2.62
CA HIS A 84 6.10 -15.83 2.17
C HIS A 84 5.99 -14.45 2.84
N PRO A 85 6.89 -14.11 3.78
CA PRO A 85 6.86 -12.80 4.43
C PRO A 85 7.28 -11.70 3.45
N PHE A 86 6.64 -10.54 3.57
CA PHE A 86 7.03 -9.32 2.89
C PHE A 86 7.17 -8.16 3.86
N MET A 87 7.79 -7.08 3.39
CA MET A 87 8.01 -5.87 4.18
C MET A 87 7.25 -4.70 3.55
N ILE A 88 6.70 -3.87 4.42
CA ILE A 88 6.08 -2.59 4.08
C ILE A 88 6.40 -1.61 5.21
N ASP A 89 6.50 -0.32 4.86
CA ASP A 89 6.66 0.72 5.87
C ASP A 89 5.44 0.75 6.82
N PRO A 90 5.65 0.86 8.15
CA PRO A 90 4.56 0.87 9.12
C PRO A 90 3.51 1.96 8.89
N VAL A 91 3.90 3.14 8.41
CA VAL A 91 2.97 4.25 8.15
C VAL A 91 2.04 3.89 7.00
N TYR A 92 2.59 3.37 5.90
CA TYR A 92 1.76 2.93 4.77
C TYR A 92 0.92 1.71 5.10
N LYS A 93 1.43 0.79 5.94
CA LYS A 93 0.64 -0.33 6.47
C LYS A 93 -0.59 0.17 7.22
N GLU A 94 -0.41 1.11 8.15
CA GLU A 94 -1.52 1.66 8.93
C GLU A 94 -2.54 2.38 8.05
N ARG A 95 -2.08 3.18 7.09
CA ARG A 95 -2.95 3.84 6.09
C ARG A 95 -3.80 2.82 5.32
N LEU A 96 -3.18 1.76 4.80
CA LEU A 96 -3.87 0.71 4.05
C LEU A 96 -4.85 -0.09 4.91
N LEU A 97 -4.49 -0.38 6.17
CA LEU A 97 -5.36 -1.12 7.11
C LEU A 97 -6.60 -0.31 7.49
N LYS A 98 -6.45 0.99 7.71
CA LYS A 98 -7.54 1.89 8.08
C LYS A 98 -8.30 2.44 6.86
N GLY A 99 -7.78 2.25 5.64
CA GLY A 99 -8.32 2.84 4.43
C GLY A 99 -8.20 4.37 4.40
N LEU A 100 -7.15 4.92 5.02
CA LEU A 100 -6.91 6.36 5.09
C LEU A 100 -6.14 6.84 3.87
N ASP A 101 -6.64 7.91 3.27
CA ASP A 101 -5.87 8.79 2.40
C ASP A 101 -5.17 9.89 3.23
N ASP A 102 -4.44 10.78 2.57
CA ASP A 102 -3.73 11.87 3.25
C ASP A 102 -4.70 12.81 4.01
N ILE A 103 -5.95 12.97 3.53
CA ILE A 103 -6.97 13.76 4.22
C ILE A 103 -7.39 13.05 5.50
N GLY A 104 -7.69 11.75 5.42
CA GLY A 104 -8.04 10.92 6.57
C GLY A 104 -6.97 10.95 7.66
N LEU A 105 -5.69 10.93 7.28
CA LEU A 105 -4.58 11.03 8.23
C LEU A 105 -4.55 12.39 8.95
N VAL A 106 -4.81 13.49 8.24
CA VAL A 106 -4.89 14.83 8.86
C VAL A 106 -6.11 14.92 9.78
N LEU A 107 -7.25 14.34 9.39
CA LEU A 107 -8.46 14.31 10.22
C LEU A 107 -8.25 13.52 11.52
N GLU A 108 -7.40 12.49 11.54
CA GLU A 108 -7.03 11.82 12.79
C GLU A 108 -6.28 12.76 13.77
N GLN A 109 -5.64 13.82 13.26
CA GLN A 109 -4.92 14.82 14.05
C GLN A 109 -5.78 16.02 14.46
N LEU A 110 -7.05 16.09 14.03
CA LEU A 110 -7.94 17.23 14.30
C LEU A 110 -7.95 17.65 15.78
N PRO A 111 -8.08 16.73 16.76
CA PRO A 111 -8.11 17.10 18.17
C PRO A 111 -6.81 17.78 18.65
N ALA A 112 -5.66 17.35 18.12
CA ALA A 112 -4.37 17.94 18.44
C ALA A 112 -4.21 19.33 17.80
N ILE A 113 -4.70 19.49 16.58
CA ILE A 113 -4.74 20.76 15.86
C ILE A 113 -5.63 21.76 16.63
N GLU A 114 -6.85 21.37 16.99
CA GLU A 114 -7.78 22.21 17.77
C GLU A 114 -7.19 22.58 19.14
N ALA A 115 -6.54 21.64 19.84
CA ALA A 115 -5.88 21.92 21.11
C ALA A 115 -4.75 22.95 20.95
N PHE A 116 -3.93 22.80 19.91
CA PHE A 116 -2.89 23.77 19.58
C PHE A 116 -3.49 25.14 19.26
N GLU A 117 -4.48 25.22 18.37
CA GLU A 117 -5.11 26.49 17.98
C GLU A 117 -5.70 27.22 19.20
N ASN A 118 -6.42 26.51 20.06
CA ASN A 118 -6.97 27.07 21.29
C ASN A 118 -5.88 27.66 22.21
N SER A 119 -4.78 26.92 22.42
CA SER A 119 -3.64 27.43 23.21
C SER A 119 -2.97 28.64 22.55
N TYR A 120 -2.80 28.58 21.22
CA TYR A 120 -2.10 29.59 20.44
C TYR A 120 -2.84 30.93 20.47
N HIS A 121 -4.17 30.91 20.31
CA HIS A 121 -5.03 32.08 20.42
C HIS A 121 -5.11 32.63 21.85
N ALA A 122 -5.15 31.75 22.87
CA ALA A 122 -5.15 32.18 24.27
C ALA A 122 -3.84 32.89 24.66
N GLU A 123 -2.69 32.41 24.18
CA GLU A 123 -1.38 33.02 24.44
C GLU A 123 -1.13 34.30 23.62
N ARG A 124 -1.78 34.41 22.45
CA ARG A 124 -1.59 35.53 21.50
C ARG A 124 -2.93 36.18 21.14
N PRO A 125 -3.60 36.84 22.10
CA PRO A 125 -4.94 37.40 21.88
C PRO A 125 -4.98 38.52 20.82
N TRP A 126 -3.83 39.08 20.42
CA TRP A 126 -3.72 40.08 19.34
C TRP A 126 -3.74 39.48 17.93
N LEU A 127 -3.76 38.15 17.80
CA LEU A 127 -3.90 37.45 16.52
C LEU A 127 -5.34 37.04 16.19
N ALA A 128 -6.29 37.33 17.09
CA ALA A 128 -7.71 37.05 16.91
C ALA A 128 -8.41 38.11 16.05
#